data_AF-H7EIR8-F1
#
_entry.id   AF-H7EIR8-F1
#
_cell.length_a   1.000
_cell.length_b   1.000
_cell.length_c   1.000
_cell.angle_alpha   90.00
_cell.angle_beta   90.00
_cell.angle_gamma   90.00
#
_symmetry.space_group_name_H-M   'P 1'
#
loop_
_entity.id
_entity.type
_entity.pdbx_description
1 polymer ?
#
loop_
_entity_poly.entity_id
_entity_poly.type
_entity_poly.pdbx_seq_one_letter_code
_entity_poly.pdbx_strand_id
1 'polypeptide(L)'
;MKFTEEEMEIARAIVKEFFSLSETARREGLLALDWVLGEGIVSSSIGGKYGEFAQILLKNVVDGIDLSAVQQIGKTLAASSELSDGDNALFEMIICGVESIQVGDNPRILAQKLAAFTGIENYNSFLTDLGANDY
;
A
#
# COMPACT_ATOMS: atom_id res chain seq x y z
N MET A 1 -13.12 4.19 -13.97
CA MET A 1 -13.57 2.89 -13.43
C MET A 1 -14.13 3.12 -12.04
N LYS A 2 -15.14 2.37 -11.60
CA LYS A 2 -15.68 2.49 -10.24
C LYS A 2 -15.41 1.19 -9.51
N PHE A 3 -14.82 1.27 -8.32
CA PHE A 3 -14.67 0.12 -7.46
C PHE A 3 -16.03 -0.38 -6.96
N THR A 4 -16.14 -1.70 -6.81
CA THR A 4 -17.20 -2.34 -6.03
C THR A 4 -17.06 -1.98 -4.54
N GLU A 5 -18.08 -2.24 -3.73
CA GLU A 5 -17.98 -1.96 -2.28
C GLU A 5 -16.89 -2.81 -1.61
N GLU A 6 -16.72 -4.05 -2.04
CA GLU A 6 -15.66 -4.95 -1.56
C GLU A 6 -14.26 -4.40 -1.93
N GLU A 7 -14.08 -3.97 -3.19
CA GLU A 7 -12.83 -3.34 -3.64
C GLU A 7 -12.54 -2.02 -2.91
N MET A 8 -13.58 -1.23 -2.59
CA MET A 8 -13.45 -0.01 -1.80
C MET A 8 -13.02 -0.30 -0.36
N GLU A 9 -13.51 -1.37 0.26
CA GLU A 9 -13.09 -1.79 1.60
C GLU A 9 -11.61 -2.18 1.61
N ILE A 10 -11.17 -2.94 0.61
CA ILE A 10 -9.76 -3.31 0.43
C ILE A 10 -8.90 -2.05 0.19
N ALA A 11 -9.36 -1.13 -0.67
CA ALA A 11 -8.64 0.12 -0.91
C ALA A 11 -8.47 0.93 0.38
N ARG A 12 -9.52 1.02 1.21
CA ARG A 12 -9.44 1.66 2.54
C ARG A 12 -8.41 0.99 3.44
N ALA A 13 -8.40 -0.34 3.49
CA ALA A 13 -7.42 -1.09 4.26
C ALA A 13 -5.97 -0.83 3.79
N ILE A 14 -5.73 -0.85 2.47
CA ILE A 14 -4.42 -0.55 1.89
C ILE A 14 -3.95 0.86 2.30
N VAL A 15 -4.76 1.90 2.11
CA VAL A 15 -4.29 3.26 2.45
C VAL A 15 -4.01 3.39 3.95
N LYS A 16 -4.86 2.81 4.80
CA LYS A 16 -4.66 2.82 6.26
C LYS A 16 -3.32 2.20 6.64
N GLU A 17 -3.07 1.01 6.12
CA GLU A 17 -1.86 0.24 6.42
C GLU A 17 -0.61 0.97 5.91
N PHE A 18 -0.62 1.39 4.65
CA PHE A 18 0.53 2.06 4.04
C PHE A 18 0.81 3.44 4.65
N PHE A 19 -0.21 4.16 5.14
CA PHE A 19 0.00 5.39 5.88
C PHE A 19 0.78 5.11 7.18
N SER A 20 0.34 4.13 7.97
CA SER A 20 1.00 3.71 9.21
C SER A 20 2.44 3.26 8.96
N LEU A 21 2.65 2.40 7.95
CA LEU A 21 3.98 1.93 7.56
C LEU A 21 4.89 3.10 7.12
N SER A 22 4.35 4.08 6.39
CA SER A 22 5.10 5.27 5.98
C SER A 22 5.51 6.14 7.16
N GLU A 23 4.63 6.30 8.17
CA GLU A 23 5.00 7.00 9.41
C GLU A 23 6.16 6.31 10.12
N THR A 24 6.07 4.99 10.31
CA THR A 24 7.13 4.18 10.94
C THR A 24 8.43 4.26 10.15
N ALA A 25 8.38 4.03 8.83
CA ALA A 25 9.55 4.07 7.97
C ALA A 25 10.28 5.43 8.00
N ARG A 26 9.54 6.54 8.12
CA ARG A 26 10.13 7.88 8.21
C ARG A 26 10.70 8.22 9.57
N ARG A 27 10.05 7.77 10.65
CA ARG A 27 10.48 8.07 12.03
C ARG A 27 11.64 7.19 12.46
N GLU A 28 11.60 5.91 12.07
CA GLU A 28 12.46 4.86 12.61
C GLU A 28 13.35 4.20 11.53
N GLY A 29 13.10 4.47 10.25
CA GLY A 29 13.82 3.89 9.12
C GLY A 29 13.13 2.66 8.53
N LEU A 30 13.51 2.26 7.31
CA LEU A 30 12.89 1.14 6.59
C LEU A 30 13.04 -0.21 7.32
N LEU A 31 14.16 -0.43 8.01
CA LEU A 31 14.41 -1.68 8.77
C LEU A 31 13.44 -1.86 9.95
N ALA A 32 12.84 -0.78 10.46
CA ALA A 32 11.83 -0.89 11.51
C ALA A 32 10.57 -1.64 11.04
N LEU A 33 10.34 -1.70 9.72
CA LEU A 33 9.22 -2.45 9.15
C LEU A 33 9.38 -3.96 9.28
N ASP A 34 10.59 -4.48 9.51
CA ASP A 34 10.86 -5.92 9.58
C ASP A 34 10.03 -6.61 10.68
N TRP A 35 9.85 -5.95 11.83
CA TRP A 35 8.99 -6.46 12.90
C TRP A 35 7.53 -6.60 12.45
N VAL A 36 6.98 -5.56 11.81
CA VAL A 36 5.59 -5.55 11.33
C VAL A 36 5.37 -6.61 10.24
N LEU A 37 6.36 -6.78 9.37
CA LEU A 37 6.33 -7.76 8.28
C LEU A 37 6.57 -9.19 8.76
N GLY A 38 7.33 -9.39 9.84
CA GLY A 38 7.62 -10.69 10.43
C GLY A 38 6.40 -11.32 11.09
N GLU A 39 5.51 -10.51 11.67
CA GLU A 39 4.30 -10.98 12.35
C GLU A 39 3.10 -11.21 11.41
N GLY A 40 3.25 -10.96 10.09
CA GLY A 40 2.15 -11.11 9.13
C GLY A 40 1.02 -10.09 9.34
N ILE A 41 1.31 -8.98 10.02
CA ILE A 41 0.34 -7.92 10.34
C ILE A 41 -0.21 -7.31 9.05
N VAL A 42 0.67 -6.97 8.09
CA VAL A 42 0.27 -6.39 6.80
C VAL A 42 -0.68 -7.32 6.04
N SER A 43 -0.35 -8.62 5.99
CA SER A 43 -1.20 -9.61 5.31
C SER A 43 -2.57 -9.75 5.97
N SER A 44 -2.61 -9.72 7.30
CA SER A 44 -3.86 -9.79 8.06
C SER A 44 -4.70 -8.51 7.99
N SER A 45 -4.06 -7.34 7.92
CA SER A 45 -4.70 -6.02 7.89
C SER A 45 -5.39 -5.74 6.55
N ILE A 46 -4.74 -6.09 5.44
CA ILE A 46 -5.27 -5.90 4.08
C ILE A 46 -6.11 -7.11 3.64
N GLY A 47 -5.70 -8.32 4.03
CA GLY A 47 -6.41 -9.55 3.75
C GLY A 47 -6.19 -10.11 2.34
N GLY A 48 -6.38 -11.43 2.23
CA GLY A 48 -6.36 -12.18 0.97
C GLY A 48 -5.09 -11.99 0.15
N LYS A 49 -5.25 -12.11 -1.18
CA LYS A 49 -4.14 -11.97 -2.15
C LYS A 49 -3.46 -10.60 -2.11
N TYR A 50 -4.15 -9.56 -1.66
CA TYR A 50 -3.65 -8.19 -1.59
C TYR A 50 -2.65 -8.01 -0.45
N GLY A 51 -2.98 -8.55 0.73
CA GLY A 51 -2.09 -8.54 1.88
C GLY A 51 -0.81 -9.34 1.66
N GLU A 52 -0.93 -10.54 1.07
CA GLU A 52 0.22 -11.37 0.70
C GLU A 52 1.13 -10.66 -0.30
N PHE A 53 0.54 -10.04 -1.32
CA PHE A 53 1.26 -9.28 -2.33
C PHE A 53 2.01 -8.07 -1.72
N ALA A 54 1.33 -7.28 -0.87
CA ALA A 54 1.96 -6.18 -0.17
C ALA A 54 3.13 -6.64 0.70
N GLN A 55 2.96 -7.75 1.42
CA GLN A 55 4.01 -8.29 2.29
C GLN A 55 5.26 -8.73 1.51
N ILE A 56 5.08 -9.38 0.34
CA ILE A 56 6.20 -9.77 -0.53
C ILE A 56 7.00 -8.54 -0.96
N LEU A 57 6.31 -7.51 -1.45
CA LEU A 57 6.98 -6.31 -1.97
C LEU A 57 7.66 -5.50 -0.85
N LEU A 58 7.02 -5.35 0.30
CA LEU A 58 7.61 -4.64 1.44
C LEU A 58 8.84 -5.36 2.00
N LYS A 59 8.86 -6.70 2.03
CA LYS A 59 10.04 -7.47 2.42
C LYS A 59 11.22 -7.21 1.47
N ASN A 60 10.96 -7.18 0.16
CA ASN A 60 11.99 -6.84 -0.82
C ASN A 60 12.58 -5.43 -0.58
N VAL A 61 11.75 -4.45 -0.20
CA VAL A 61 12.22 -3.11 0.17
C VAL A 61 13.08 -3.14 1.43
N VAL A 62 12.68 -3.89 2.45
CA VAL A 62 13.45 -4.05 3.70
C VAL A 62 14.79 -4.75 3.45
N ASP A 63 14.81 -5.74 2.56
CA ASP A 63 16.02 -6.46 2.13
C ASP A 63 16.97 -5.58 1.28
N GLY A 64 16.60 -4.34 0.99
CA GLY A 64 17.42 -3.39 0.26
C GLY A 64 17.43 -3.60 -1.26
N ILE A 65 16.41 -4.26 -1.81
CA ILE A 65 16.26 -4.41 -3.26
C ILE A 65 15.92 -3.06 -3.90
N ASP A 66 16.54 -2.77 -5.05
CA ASP A 66 16.28 -1.53 -5.80
C ASP A 66 14.81 -1.40 -6.22
N LEU A 67 14.31 -0.17 -6.20
CA LEU A 67 12.95 0.22 -6.55
C LEU A 67 12.53 -0.33 -7.91
N SER A 68 13.41 -0.24 -8.91
CA SER A 68 13.10 -0.72 -10.27
C SER A 68 12.83 -2.23 -10.31
N ALA A 69 13.58 -3.01 -9.52
CA ALA A 69 13.40 -4.45 -9.39
C ALA A 69 12.12 -4.79 -8.61
N VAL A 70 11.84 -4.07 -7.52
CA VAL A 70 10.59 -4.24 -6.74
C VAL A 70 9.36 -3.99 -7.63
N GLN A 71 9.38 -2.92 -8.42
CA GLN A 71 8.33 -2.60 -9.40
C GLN A 71 8.16 -3.71 -10.44
N GLN A 72 9.27 -4.18 -11.02
CA GLN A 72 9.23 -5.24 -12.02
C GLN A 72 8.66 -6.54 -11.45
N ILE A 73 9.04 -6.91 -10.22
CA ILE A 73 8.50 -8.07 -9.51
C ILE A 73 7.00 -7.89 -9.31
N GLY A 74 6.56 -6.76 -8.75
CA GLY A 74 5.14 -6.48 -8.51
C GLY A 74 4.29 -6.56 -9.77
N LYS A 75 4.73 -5.90 -10.85
CA LYS A 75 4.04 -5.92 -12.15
C LYS A 75 3.97 -7.32 -12.76
N THR A 76 5.05 -8.09 -12.65
CA THR A 76 5.08 -9.47 -13.16
C THR A 76 4.13 -10.37 -12.38
N LEU A 77 4.10 -10.24 -11.05
CA LEU A 77 3.19 -10.99 -10.19
C LEU A 77 1.73 -10.65 -10.50
N ALA A 78 1.38 -9.36 -10.62
CA ALA A 78 0.04 -8.93 -10.98
C ALA A 78 -0.36 -9.44 -12.39
N ALA A 79 0.51 -9.28 -13.38
CA ALA A 79 0.24 -9.70 -14.77
C ALA A 79 0.13 -11.22 -14.95
N SER A 80 0.76 -12.02 -14.06
CA SER A 80 0.70 -13.48 -14.12
C SER A 80 -0.68 -14.05 -13.75
N SER A 81 -1.56 -13.24 -13.17
CA SER A 81 -2.90 -13.64 -12.75
C SER A 81 -3.96 -13.06 -13.70
N GLU A 82 -4.93 -13.87 -14.13
CA GLU A 82 -6.11 -13.36 -14.84
C GLU A 82 -7.03 -12.64 -13.84
N LEU A 83 -6.80 -11.34 -13.69
CA LEU A 83 -7.43 -10.50 -12.67
C LEU A 83 -8.46 -9.56 -13.29
N SER A 84 -9.45 -9.17 -12.48
CA SER A 84 -10.39 -8.11 -12.87
C SER A 84 -9.66 -6.77 -13.00
N ASP A 85 -10.26 -5.81 -13.71
CA ASP A 85 -9.73 -4.44 -13.75
C ASP A 85 -9.63 -3.83 -12.33
N GLY A 86 -10.57 -4.20 -11.45
CA GLY A 86 -10.60 -3.88 -10.01
C GLY A 86 -9.36 -4.32 -9.28
N ASP A 87 -9.10 -5.62 -9.37
CA ASP A 87 -7.95 -6.26 -8.76
C ASP A 87 -6.64 -5.66 -9.28
N ASN A 88 -6.52 -5.44 -10.60
CA ASN A 88 -5.34 -4.82 -11.21
C ASN A 88 -5.08 -3.42 -10.64
N ALA A 89 -6.13 -2.61 -10.47
CA ALA A 89 -6.00 -1.29 -9.88
C ALA A 89 -5.59 -1.35 -8.39
N LEU A 90 -6.08 -2.34 -7.62
CA LEU A 90 -5.65 -2.55 -6.23
C LEU A 90 -4.18 -3.01 -6.14
N PHE A 91 -3.71 -3.88 -7.04
CA PHE A 91 -2.30 -4.26 -7.09
C PHE A 91 -1.39 -3.09 -7.47
N GLU A 92 -1.77 -2.30 -8.47
CA GLU A 92 -1.04 -1.07 -8.83
C GLU A 92 -1.03 -0.05 -7.68
N MET A 93 -2.14 0.04 -6.93
CA MET A 93 -2.21 0.87 -5.72
C MET A 93 -1.21 0.39 -4.66
N ILE A 94 -1.07 -0.93 -4.44
CA ILE A 94 -0.06 -1.49 -3.53
C ILE A 94 1.35 -1.18 -4.03
N ILE A 95 1.65 -1.39 -5.32
CA ILE A 95 2.96 -1.07 -5.91
C ILE A 95 3.29 0.41 -5.66
N CYS A 96 2.37 1.32 -5.96
CA CYS A 96 2.53 2.76 -5.73
C CYS A 96 2.80 3.09 -4.24
N GLY A 97 2.13 2.39 -3.33
CA GLY A 97 2.36 2.52 -1.89
C GLY A 97 3.76 2.11 -1.47
N VAL A 98 4.24 0.96 -1.96
CA VAL A 98 5.57 0.42 -1.68
C VAL A 98 6.64 1.36 -2.21
N GLU A 99 6.48 1.86 -3.44
CA GLU A 99 7.37 2.84 -4.05
C GLU A 99 7.46 4.11 -3.19
N SER A 100 6.31 4.64 -2.78
CA SER A 100 6.22 5.86 -1.96
C SER A 100 6.94 5.69 -0.61
N ILE A 101 6.84 4.51 0.01
CA ILE A 101 7.60 4.20 1.24
C ILE A 101 9.10 4.16 0.97
N GLN A 102 9.53 3.46 -0.09
CA GLN A 102 10.96 3.29 -0.40
C GLN A 102 11.66 4.62 -0.73
N VAL A 103 10.99 5.51 -1.47
CA VAL A 103 11.53 6.84 -1.79
C VAL A 103 11.40 7.86 -0.64
N GLY A 104 10.69 7.50 0.44
CA GLY A 104 10.52 8.34 1.61
C GLY A 104 9.52 9.49 1.42
N ASP A 105 8.45 9.26 0.65
CA ASP A 105 7.37 10.24 0.49
C ASP A 105 6.72 10.62 1.83
N ASN A 106 6.11 11.80 1.89
CA ASN A 106 5.32 12.20 3.05
C ASN A 106 4.08 11.28 3.15
N PRO A 107 3.71 10.76 4.34
CA PRO A 107 2.57 9.85 4.48
C PRO A 107 1.26 10.43 3.95
N ARG A 108 1.08 11.77 4.04
CA ARG A 108 -0.07 12.47 3.47
C ARG A 108 -0.06 12.47 1.94
N ILE A 109 1.11 12.64 1.33
CA ILE A 109 1.27 12.59 -0.13
C ILE A 109 1.08 11.16 -0.63
N LEU A 110 1.60 10.17 0.08
CA LEU A 110 1.32 8.76 -0.18
C LEU A 110 -0.19 8.49 -0.15
N ALA A 111 -0.88 8.87 0.94
CA ALA A 111 -2.32 8.66 1.05
C ALA A 111 -3.10 9.34 -0.08
N GLN A 112 -2.70 10.54 -0.50
CA GLN A 112 -3.30 11.23 -1.63
C GLN A 112 -3.10 10.47 -2.96
N LYS A 113 -1.89 9.95 -3.21
CA LYS A 113 -1.60 9.11 -4.40
C LYS A 113 -2.48 7.87 -4.42
N LEU A 114 -2.62 7.18 -3.28
CA LEU A 114 -3.42 5.97 -3.19
C LEU A 114 -4.93 6.26 -3.30
N ALA A 115 -5.42 7.33 -2.65
CA ALA A 115 -6.82 7.73 -2.74
C ALA A 115 -7.25 8.06 -4.18
N ALA A 116 -6.33 8.56 -5.02
CA ALA A 116 -6.62 8.86 -6.43
C ALA A 116 -7.08 7.62 -7.23
N PHE A 117 -6.65 6.40 -6.87
CA PHE A 117 -7.11 5.16 -7.51
C PHE A 117 -8.61 4.92 -7.29
N THR A 118 -9.16 5.36 -6.16
CA THR A 118 -10.58 5.20 -5.80
C THR A 118 -11.49 6.24 -6.45
N GLY A 119 -10.93 7.26 -7.11
CA GLY A 119 -11.68 8.41 -7.63
C GLY A 119 -12.11 9.42 -6.55
N ILE A 120 -11.61 9.28 -5.32
CA ILE A 120 -11.84 10.26 -4.25
C ILE A 120 -10.90 11.46 -4.47
N GLU A 121 -11.46 12.58 -4.91
CA GLU A 121 -10.70 13.82 -5.13
C GLU A 121 -10.32 14.52 -3.81
N ASN A 122 -11.14 14.36 -2.76
CA ASN A 122 -10.90 14.97 -1.46
C ASN A 122 -10.31 13.96 -0.47
N TYR A 123 -8.99 13.76 -0.51
CA TYR A 123 -8.30 12.83 0.39
C TYR A 123 -8.43 13.21 1.87
N ASN A 124 -8.84 14.44 2.22
CA ASN A 124 -9.01 14.84 3.61
C ASN A 124 -10.17 14.08 4.28
N SER A 125 -11.29 13.84 3.56
CA SER A 125 -12.38 13.01 4.12
C SER A 125 -11.91 11.59 4.38
N PHE A 126 -11.04 11.08 3.52
CA PHE A 126 -10.43 9.77 3.66
C PHE A 126 -9.49 9.71 4.88
N LEU A 127 -8.67 10.75 5.13
CA LEU A 127 -7.84 10.83 6.33
C LEU A 127 -8.66 10.99 7.62
N THR A 128 -9.77 11.74 7.57
CA THR A 128 -10.71 11.87 8.69
C THR A 128 -11.35 10.51 9.02
N ASP A 129 -11.75 9.74 8.01
CA ASP A 129 -12.31 8.39 8.17
C ASP A 129 -11.26 7.37 8.68
N LEU A 130 -9.98 7.60 8.41
CA LEU A 130 -8.87 6.81 8.96
C LEU A 130 -8.55 7.14 10.43
N GLY A 131 -9.20 8.14 11.03
CA GLY A 131 -8.91 8.59 12.39
C GLY A 131 -7.64 9.45 12.52
N ALA A 132 -7.11 9.98 11.41
CA ALA A 132 -5.94 10.86 11.39
C ALA A 132 -6.32 12.33 11.72
N ASN A 133 -7.25 12.56 12.65
CA ASN A 133 -7.74 13.89 13.00
C ASN A 133 -6.77 14.70 13.89
N ASP A 134 -5.67 14.11 14.38
CA ASP A 134 -4.77 14.76 15.32
C ASP A 134 -3.30 14.76 14.85
N TYR A 135 -3.03 15.36 13.69
CA TYR A 135 -1.68 15.82 13.31
C TYR A 135 -1.68 17.17 12.58
#